data_AF-A0A955CTJ2-F1
#
_entry.id   AF-A0A955CTJ2-F1
#
_cell.length_a   1.000
_cell.length_b   1.000
_cell.length_c   1.000
_cell.angle_alpha   90.00
_cell.angle_beta   90.00
_cell.angle_gamma   90.00
#
_symmetry.space_group_name_H-M   'P 1'
#
loop_
_entity.id
_entity.type
_entity.pdbx_description
1 polymer ?
#
loop_
_entity_poly.entity_id
_entity_poly.type
_entity_poly.pdbx_seq_one_letter_code
_entity_poly.pdbx_strand_id
1 'polypeptide(L)'
;MALTPDVIRLIDESVLCWLATSSASGQPSVSPKEVFTPYNGDSIVIANIASPGSARNIRENPKACVSFINVFTQRGYQVSGDAMMLHQGDDEYPEIHRSLYVISGDDFPFKSAFRVMANDIKPIIAPRYRLFPQTTEQDQIESAMRTYGVQPRSS
;
A
#
# COMPACT_ATOMS: atom_id res chain seq x y z
N MET A 1 3.54 2.98 -15.11
CA MET A 1 4.94 3.16 -14.66
C MET A 1 5.36 1.89 -13.93
N ALA A 2 6.54 1.36 -14.21
CA ALA A 2 6.98 0.13 -13.57
C ALA A 2 7.29 0.35 -12.08
N LEU A 3 6.85 -0.59 -11.23
CA LEU A 3 7.26 -0.68 -9.84
C LEU A 3 8.72 -1.18 -9.81
N THR A 4 9.61 -0.36 -9.26
CA THR A 4 11.03 -0.73 -9.16
C THR A 4 11.24 -1.81 -8.09
N PRO A 5 12.40 -2.51 -8.08
CA PRO A 5 12.72 -3.46 -7.02
C PRO A 5 12.66 -2.85 -5.61
N ASP A 6 13.02 -1.58 -5.46
CA ASP A 6 12.95 -0.90 -4.14
C ASP A 6 11.52 -0.61 -3.70
N VAL A 7 10.64 -0.26 -4.66
CA VAL A 7 9.20 -0.09 -4.42
C VAL A 7 8.59 -1.41 -3.97
N ILE A 8 8.90 -2.51 -4.66
CA ILE A 8 8.42 -3.86 -4.31
C ILE A 8 8.91 -4.27 -2.92
N ARG A 9 10.21 -4.10 -2.65
CA ARG A 9 10.79 -4.39 -1.33
C ARG A 9 10.07 -3.62 -0.21
N LEU A 10 9.79 -2.34 -0.40
CA LEU A 10 9.08 -1.54 0.61
C LEU A 10 7.58 -1.86 0.69
N ILE A 11 6.95 -2.42 -0.34
CA ILE A 11 5.61 -3.02 -0.23
C ILE A 11 5.69 -4.21 0.74
N ASP A 12 6.63 -5.13 0.52
CA ASP A 12 6.77 -6.36 1.30
C ASP A 12 7.18 -6.10 2.77
N GLU A 13 7.94 -5.03 3.03
CA GLU A 13 8.33 -4.62 4.39
C GLU A 13 7.26 -3.81 5.13
N SER A 14 6.22 -3.34 4.45
CA SER A 14 5.19 -2.48 5.03
C SER A 14 4.02 -3.30 5.56
N VAL A 15 3.67 -3.10 6.83
CA VAL A 15 2.50 -3.74 7.46
C VAL A 15 1.18 -3.21 6.90
N LEU A 16 1.13 -1.90 6.59
CA LEU A 16 -0.05 -1.22 6.10
C LEU A 16 0.26 -0.42 4.85
N CYS A 17 -0.72 -0.34 3.95
CA CYS A 17 -0.83 0.77 3.01
C CYS A 17 -2.09 1.60 3.29
N TRP A 18 -2.02 2.89 2.95
CA TRP A 18 -3.12 3.84 3.02
C TRP A 18 -3.63 4.08 1.61
N LEU A 19 -4.87 3.64 1.35
CA LEU A 19 -5.57 3.89 0.11
C LEU A 19 -6.37 5.20 0.22
N ALA A 20 -5.89 6.22 -0.47
CA ALA A 20 -6.57 7.49 -0.66
C ALA A 20 -7.41 7.46 -1.95
N THR A 21 -8.66 7.93 -1.82
CA THR A 21 -9.65 8.03 -2.90
C THR A 21 -10.44 9.32 -2.72
N SER A 22 -11.25 9.70 -3.69
CA SER A 22 -12.17 10.84 -3.54
C SER A 22 -13.49 10.58 -4.25
N SER A 23 -14.57 11.16 -3.75
CA SER A 23 -15.86 11.12 -4.44
C SER A 23 -15.82 11.90 -5.75
N ALA A 24 -16.87 11.81 -6.57
CA ALA A 24 -17.02 12.66 -7.75
C ALA A 24 -17.05 14.18 -7.44
N SER A 25 -17.48 14.56 -6.22
CA SER A 25 -17.45 15.96 -5.75
C SER A 25 -16.12 16.38 -5.14
N GLY A 26 -15.11 15.50 -5.13
CA GLY A 26 -13.78 15.78 -4.59
C GLY A 26 -13.65 15.65 -3.07
N GLN A 27 -14.64 15.08 -2.37
CA GLN A 27 -14.51 14.79 -0.94
C GLN A 27 -13.44 13.70 -0.73
N PRO A 28 -12.32 14.00 -0.05
CA PRO A 28 -11.26 13.00 0.15
C PRO A 28 -11.67 11.95 1.18
N SER A 29 -11.14 10.74 1.01
CA SER A 29 -11.20 9.64 1.96
C SER A 29 -9.89 8.86 1.95
N VAL A 30 -9.42 8.46 3.12
CA VAL A 30 -8.26 7.58 3.29
C VAL A 30 -8.64 6.39 4.15
N SER A 31 -8.13 5.21 3.83
CA SER A 31 -8.39 4.01 4.60
C SER A 31 -7.15 3.10 4.67
N PRO A 32 -6.84 2.51 5.83
CA PRO A 32 -5.76 1.53 5.94
C PRO A 32 -6.15 0.22 5.25
N LYS A 33 -5.14 -0.52 4.80
CA LYS A 33 -5.23 -1.83 4.14
C LYS A 33 -4.05 -2.69 4.58
N GLU A 34 -4.34 -3.93 4.97
CA GLU A 34 -3.34 -4.90 5.42
C GLU A 34 -2.97 -5.91 4.34
N VAL A 35 -3.87 -6.15 3.38
CA VAL A 35 -3.70 -7.18 2.34
C VAL A 35 -3.50 -6.47 1.00
N PHE A 36 -2.24 -6.29 0.61
CA PHE A 36 -1.85 -5.65 -0.64
C PHE A 36 -0.52 -6.20 -1.16
N THR A 37 -0.32 -6.21 -2.48
CA THR A 37 0.87 -6.78 -3.13
C THR A 37 1.09 -6.17 -4.52
N PRO A 38 2.33 -6.13 -5.05
CA PRO A 38 2.55 -5.81 -6.46
C PRO A 38 1.85 -6.80 -7.40
N TYR A 39 1.48 -6.33 -8.58
CA TYR A 39 0.85 -7.11 -9.64
C TYR A 39 1.31 -6.62 -11.01
N ASN A 40 1.63 -7.55 -11.92
CA ASN A 40 2.05 -7.29 -13.31
C ASN A 40 3.17 -6.25 -13.51
N GLY A 41 3.97 -5.98 -12.48
CA GLY A 41 5.12 -5.09 -12.54
C GLY A 41 4.79 -3.59 -12.57
N ASP A 42 3.53 -3.18 -12.68
CA ASP A 42 3.13 -1.78 -12.75
C ASP A 42 1.92 -1.42 -11.88
N SER A 43 1.37 -2.39 -11.17
CA SER A 43 0.13 -2.24 -10.42
C SER A 43 0.28 -2.72 -8.99
N ILE A 44 -0.52 -2.15 -8.08
CA ILE A 44 -0.70 -2.65 -6.72
C ILE A 44 -2.12 -3.18 -6.62
N VAL A 45 -2.28 -4.40 -6.13
CA VAL A 45 -3.59 -4.98 -5.83
C VAL A 45 -3.83 -5.01 -4.34
N ILE A 46 -5.08 -4.78 -3.94
CA ILE A 46 -5.49 -4.61 -2.54
C ILE A 46 -6.80 -5.37 -2.33
N ALA A 47 -6.88 -6.22 -1.31
CA ALA A 47 -8.13 -6.92 -0.99
C ALA A 47 -9.19 -5.93 -0.47
N ASN A 48 -10.41 -6.01 -1.02
CA ASN A 48 -11.54 -5.25 -0.50
C ASN A 48 -12.32 -6.07 0.53
N ILE A 49 -11.87 -6.00 1.78
CA ILE A 49 -12.50 -6.71 2.92
C ILE A 49 -13.59 -5.83 3.57
N ALA A 50 -13.25 -4.60 3.96
CA ALA A 50 -14.16 -3.68 4.67
C ALA A 50 -14.00 -2.23 4.20
N SER A 51 -14.16 -1.97 2.89
CA SER A 51 -13.90 -0.64 2.31
C SER A 51 -15.03 -0.09 1.42
N PRO A 52 -16.28 -0.01 1.91
CA PRO A 52 -17.41 0.43 1.10
C PRO A 52 -17.25 1.87 0.57
N GLY A 53 -16.59 2.75 1.34
CA GLY A 53 -16.28 4.12 0.92
C GLY A 53 -15.32 4.18 -0.25
N SER A 54 -14.17 3.49 -0.15
CA SER A 54 -13.19 3.40 -1.25
C SER A 54 -13.81 2.77 -2.51
N ALA A 55 -14.61 1.72 -2.34
CA ALA A 55 -15.31 1.07 -3.45
C ALA A 55 -16.31 1.99 -4.14
N ARG A 56 -17.06 2.80 -3.37
CA ARG A 56 -17.93 3.84 -3.94
C ARG A 56 -17.14 4.89 -4.71
N ASN A 57 -16.10 5.44 -4.07
CA ASN A 57 -15.28 6.47 -4.67
C ASN A 57 -14.64 5.99 -5.99
N ILE A 58 -14.03 4.79 -6.01
CA ILE A 58 -13.37 4.25 -7.21
C ILE A 58 -14.35 4.03 -8.36
N ARG A 59 -15.61 3.64 -8.07
CA ARG A 59 -16.64 3.49 -9.10
C ARG A 59 -17.04 4.82 -9.75
N GLU A 60 -16.99 5.91 -9.01
CA GLU A 60 -17.40 7.24 -9.50
C GLU A 60 -16.21 8.08 -9.98
N ASN A 61 -15.02 7.82 -9.45
CA ASN A 61 -13.77 8.50 -9.74
C ASN A 61 -12.60 7.50 -9.64
N PRO A 62 -12.00 7.10 -10.79
CA PRO A 62 -10.96 6.09 -10.81
C PRO A 62 -9.61 6.58 -10.27
N LYS A 63 -9.48 7.83 -9.79
CA LYS A 63 -8.20 8.32 -9.26
C LYS A 63 -7.99 7.83 -7.83
N ALA A 64 -6.87 7.15 -7.61
CA ALA A 64 -6.44 6.71 -6.29
C ALA A 64 -4.96 6.95 -6.05
N CYS A 65 -4.60 6.92 -4.77
CA CYS A 65 -3.22 7.00 -4.33
C CYS A 65 -3.00 5.98 -3.21
N VAL A 66 -1.97 5.16 -3.34
CA VAL A 66 -1.52 4.19 -2.34
C VAL A 66 -0.24 4.72 -1.71
N SER A 67 -0.24 4.86 -0.39
CA SER A 67 0.96 5.24 0.38
C SER A 67 1.34 4.10 1.32
N PHE A 68 2.59 3.72 1.38
CA PHE A 68 3.09 2.71 2.32
C PHE A 68 4.49 3.11 2.78
N ILE A 69 4.79 2.82 4.05
CA ILE A 69 6.01 3.24 4.73
C ILE A 69 6.43 2.11 5.66
N ASN A 70 7.70 1.71 5.57
CA ASN A 70 8.34 0.95 6.63
C ASN A 70 8.54 1.91 7.81
N VAL A 71 7.75 1.73 8.87
CA VAL A 71 7.69 2.67 10.01
C VAL A 71 9.01 2.77 10.78
N PHE A 72 9.88 1.76 10.71
CA PHE A 72 11.16 1.75 11.41
C PHE A 72 12.23 2.51 10.62
N THR A 73 12.35 2.27 9.32
CA THR A 73 13.26 3.04 8.47
C THR A 73 12.71 4.43 8.15
N GLN A 74 11.41 4.64 8.29
CA GLN A 74 10.66 5.84 7.91
C GLN A 74 10.87 6.20 6.43
N ARG A 75 10.94 5.17 5.59
CA ARG A 75 11.03 5.25 4.13
C ARG A 75 9.87 4.50 3.51
N GLY A 76 9.43 4.97 2.36
CA GLY A 76 8.24 4.43 1.70
C GLY A 76 8.06 5.01 0.31
N TYR A 77 6.89 4.74 -0.25
CA TYR A 77 6.50 5.31 -1.53
C TYR A 77 5.03 5.73 -1.51
N GLN A 78 4.76 6.74 -2.32
CA GLN A 78 3.43 7.12 -2.77
C GLN A 78 3.29 6.71 -4.23
N VAL A 79 2.30 5.88 -4.55
CA VAL A 79 1.95 5.44 -5.89
C VAL A 79 0.58 5.99 -6.24
N SER A 80 0.51 6.89 -7.21
CA SER A 80 -0.73 7.51 -7.66
C SER A 80 -1.09 7.02 -9.06
N GLY A 81 -2.38 6.79 -9.31
CA GLY A 81 -2.80 6.25 -10.59
C GLY A 81 -4.28 5.95 -10.72
N ASP A 82 -4.58 5.13 -11.72
CA ASP A 82 -5.94 4.72 -12.04
C ASP A 82 -6.29 3.43 -11.32
N ALA A 83 -7.42 3.45 -10.63
CA ALA A 83 -7.94 2.38 -9.83
C ALA A 83 -9.23 1.82 -10.44
N MET A 84 -9.40 0.51 -10.30
CA MET A 84 -10.63 -0.17 -10.63
C MET A 84 -10.95 -1.24 -9.59
N MET A 85 -12.23 -1.63 -9.55
CA MET A 85 -12.67 -2.77 -8.80
C MET A 85 -12.63 -4.03 -9.67
N LEU A 86 -12.17 -5.12 -9.08
CA LEU A 86 -12.18 -6.46 -9.66
C LEU A 86 -13.08 -7.38 -8.84
N HIS A 87 -13.78 -8.25 -9.53
CA HIS A 87 -14.81 -9.15 -9.03
C HIS A 87 -14.55 -10.58 -9.52
N GLN A 88 -15.17 -11.57 -8.87
CA GLN A 88 -14.99 -12.99 -9.19
C GLN A 88 -15.24 -13.40 -10.65
N GLY A 89 -15.99 -12.59 -11.41
CA GLY A 89 -16.25 -12.84 -12.83
C GLY A 89 -15.25 -12.24 -13.81
N ASP A 90 -14.27 -11.45 -13.32
CA ASP A 90 -13.27 -10.81 -14.17
C ASP A 90 -12.11 -11.77 -14.45
N ASP A 91 -11.59 -11.78 -15.68
CA ASP A 91 -10.54 -12.71 -16.13
C ASP A 91 -9.26 -12.64 -15.28
N GLU A 92 -8.92 -11.45 -14.78
CA GLU A 92 -7.72 -11.22 -13.95
C GLU A 92 -7.93 -11.63 -12.47
N TYR A 93 -9.18 -11.80 -12.03
CA TYR A 93 -9.49 -12.02 -10.62
C TYR A 93 -8.85 -13.29 -10.03
N PRO A 94 -8.82 -14.45 -10.71
CA PRO A 94 -8.24 -15.67 -10.13
C PRO A 94 -6.77 -15.51 -9.72
N GLU A 95 -5.98 -14.82 -10.54
CA GLU A 95 -4.55 -14.59 -10.27
C GLU A 95 -4.37 -13.61 -9.11
N ILE A 96 -5.10 -12.49 -9.13
CA ILE A 96 -5.05 -11.46 -8.08
C ILE A 96 -5.56 -12.00 -6.75
N HIS A 97 -6.62 -12.79 -6.78
CA HIS A 97 -7.14 -13.44 -5.59
C HIS A 97 -6.07 -14.36 -4.98
N ARG A 98 -5.38 -15.16 -5.81
CA ARG A 98 -4.29 -16.03 -5.35
C ARG A 98 -3.14 -15.24 -4.72
N SER A 99 -2.71 -14.12 -5.32
CA SER A 99 -1.61 -13.32 -4.77
C SER A 99 -1.96 -12.67 -3.44
N LEU A 100 -3.19 -12.17 -3.29
CA LEU A 100 -3.69 -11.59 -2.05
C LEU A 100 -3.95 -12.66 -0.96
N TYR A 101 -4.38 -13.85 -1.36
CA TYR A 101 -4.65 -14.96 -0.44
C TYR A 101 -3.39 -15.44 0.29
N VAL A 102 -2.23 -15.41 -0.38
CA VAL A 102 -0.93 -15.75 0.24
C VAL A 102 -0.63 -14.84 1.44
N ILE A 103 -1.13 -13.60 1.43
CA ILE A 103 -0.92 -12.63 2.51
C ILE A 103 -1.99 -12.80 3.60
N SER A 104 -3.26 -12.92 3.21
CA SER A 104 -4.36 -12.92 4.17
C SER A 104 -4.51 -14.24 4.93
N GLY A 105 -3.99 -15.35 4.39
CA GLY A 105 -4.26 -16.68 4.90
C GLY A 105 -5.72 -17.10 4.73
N ASP A 106 -6.07 -18.25 5.32
CA ASP A 106 -7.38 -18.90 5.18
C ASP A 106 -8.54 -18.12 5.85
N ASP A 107 -8.23 -17.12 6.68
CA ASP A 107 -9.20 -16.47 7.57
C ASP A 107 -9.99 -15.31 6.94
N PHE A 108 -9.66 -14.85 5.73
CA PHE A 108 -10.26 -13.64 5.15
C PHE A 108 -10.91 -13.85 3.78
N PRO A 109 -12.22 -14.18 3.74
CA PRO A 109 -12.96 -14.21 2.49
C PRO A 109 -13.25 -12.78 1.98
N PHE A 110 -12.61 -12.37 0.88
CA PHE A 110 -12.97 -11.17 0.13
C PHE A 110 -13.60 -11.52 -1.22
N LYS A 111 -14.58 -10.70 -1.64
CA LYS A 111 -15.35 -10.90 -2.89
C LYS A 111 -14.95 -9.94 -4.01
N SER A 112 -14.02 -9.03 -3.72
CA SER A 112 -13.52 -8.04 -4.67
C SER A 112 -12.13 -7.56 -4.26
N ALA A 113 -11.40 -7.00 -5.22
CA ALA A 113 -10.11 -6.36 -5.00
C ALA A 113 -10.08 -4.99 -5.68
N PHE A 114 -9.18 -4.12 -5.24
CA PHE A 114 -8.81 -2.92 -5.97
C PHE A 114 -7.52 -3.20 -6.73
N ARG A 115 -7.46 -2.84 -8.01
CA ARG A 115 -6.20 -2.75 -8.78
C ARG A 115 -5.89 -1.29 -8.99
N VAL A 116 -4.71 -0.83 -8.60
CA VAL A 116 -4.21 0.53 -8.82
C VAL A 116 -3.01 0.46 -9.77
N MET A 117 -3.20 0.88 -11.01
CA MET A 117 -2.15 0.97 -12.02
C MET A 117 -1.33 2.24 -11.79
N ALA A 118 -0.02 2.12 -11.64
CA ALA A 118 0.85 3.24 -11.30
C ALA A 118 1.04 4.21 -12.47
N ASN A 119 0.63 5.46 -12.29
CA ASN A 119 0.92 6.56 -13.23
C ASN A 119 2.07 7.45 -12.74
N ASP A 120 2.26 7.54 -11.43
CA ASP A 120 3.30 8.33 -10.79
C ASP A 120 3.76 7.65 -9.49
N ILE A 121 5.07 7.69 -9.22
CA ILE A 121 5.70 7.04 -8.06
C ILE A 121 6.64 8.04 -7.40
N LYS A 122 6.39 8.39 -6.14
CA LYS A 122 7.19 9.35 -5.37
C LYS A 122 7.78 8.70 -4.12
N PRO A 123 9.08 8.86 -3.86
CA PRO A 123 9.67 8.39 -2.61
C PRO A 123 9.14 9.20 -1.43
N ILE A 124 8.78 8.51 -0.36
CA ILE A 124 8.52 9.08 0.96
C ILE A 124 9.78 8.89 1.79
N ILE A 125 10.37 9.99 2.22
CA ILE A 125 11.57 10.00 3.07
C ILE A 125 11.29 10.96 4.21
N ALA A 126 11.42 10.48 5.44
CA ALA A 126 11.22 11.32 6.62
C ALA A 126 12.09 12.60 6.56
N PRO A 127 11.57 13.76 7.01
CA PRO A 127 12.30 15.03 6.97
C PRO A 127 13.69 14.98 7.63
N ARG A 128 13.87 14.11 8.64
CA ARG A 128 15.14 13.95 9.36
C ARG A 128 16.31 13.65 8.43
N TYR A 129 16.13 12.77 7.43
CA TYR A 129 17.17 12.45 6.45
C TYR A 129 17.61 13.67 5.63
N ARG A 130 16.70 14.64 5.41
CA ARG A 130 16.99 15.87 4.66
C ARG A 130 17.63 16.94 5.54
N LEU A 131 17.16 17.07 6.78
CA LEU A 131 17.65 18.09 7.73
C LEU A 131 18.98 17.70 8.36
N PHE A 132 19.25 16.41 8.52
CA PHE A 132 20.45 15.86 9.13
C PHE A 132 21.03 14.77 8.21
N PRO A 133 21.83 15.11 7.19
CA PRO A 133 22.31 14.18 6.16
C PRO A 133 23.13 12.99 6.67
N GLN A 134 23.66 13.09 7.90
CA GLN A 134 24.36 12.01 8.59
C GLN A 134 23.41 10.96 9.20
N THR A 135 22.09 11.21 9.19
CA THR A 135 21.09 10.26 9.71
C THR A 135 21.16 8.96 8.91
N THR A 136 21.48 7.88 9.60
CA THR A 136 21.47 6.54 9.03
C THR A 136 20.09 5.89 9.21
N GLU A 137 19.83 4.82 8.45
CA GLU A 137 18.62 4.01 8.70
C GLU A 137 18.62 3.38 10.09
N GLN A 138 19.81 2.99 10.58
CA GLN A 138 19.96 2.42 11.92
C GLN A 138 19.52 3.39 13.01
N ASP A 139 19.89 4.67 12.91
CA ASP A 139 19.44 5.71 13.85
C ASP A 139 17.91 5.81 13.89
N GLN A 140 17.27 5.69 12.73
CA GLN A 140 15.82 5.80 12.59
C GLN A 140 15.10 4.57 13.12
N ILE A 141 15.65 3.38 12.86
CA ILE A 141 15.15 2.11 13.42
C ILE A 141 15.21 2.17 14.95
N GLU A 142 16.35 2.54 15.53
CA GLU A 142 16.53 2.64 16.98
C GLU A 142 15.62 3.70 17.60
N SER A 143 15.43 4.84 16.94
CA SER A 143 14.49 5.87 17.38
C SER A 143 13.04 5.39 17.33
N ALA A 144 12.64 4.72 16.25
CA ALA A 144 11.30 4.18 16.08
C ALA A 144 11.00 3.08 17.09
N MET A 145 11.92 2.12 17.29
CA MET A 145 11.78 1.06 18.30
C MET A 145 11.61 1.61 19.71
N ARG A 146 12.42 2.61 20.09
CA ARG A 146 12.25 3.33 21.38
C ARG A 146 10.88 4.01 21.48
N THR A 147 10.39 4.61 20.40
CA THR A 147 9.09 5.29 20.38
C THR A 147 7.93 4.30 20.54
N TYR A 148 7.98 3.18 19.82
CA TYR A 148 6.96 2.14 19.86
C TYR A 148 7.07 1.23 21.09
N GLY A 149 8.15 1.32 21.87
CA GLY A 149 8.38 0.46 23.03
C GLY A 149 8.60 -1.02 22.65
N VAL A 150 9.18 -1.27 21.47
CA VAL A 150 9.41 -2.61 20.94
C VAL A 150 10.90 -2.89 20.76
N GLN A 151 11.25 -4.17 20.71
CA GLN A 151 12.60 -4.67 20.41
C GLN A 151 12.49 -5.79 19.38
N PRO A 152 13.56 -6.06 18.59
CA PRO A 152 13.56 -7.21 17.69
C PRO A 152 13.21 -8.49 18.45
N ARG A 153 12.46 -9.40 17.80
CA ARG A 153 12.24 -10.72 18.39
C ARG A 153 13.60 -11.38 18.59
N SER A 154 13.82 -11.92 19.78
CA SER A 154 14.96 -12.80 20.03
C SER A 154 14.84 -14.00 19.09
N SER A 155 15.91 -14.27 18.35
CA SER A 155 16.07 -15.47 17.52
C SER A 155 15.99 -16.74 18.35
#